data_AF-A0A526ZFA7-F1
#
_entry.id   AF-A0A526ZFA7-F1
#
_cell.length_a   1.000
_cell.length_b   1.000
_cell.length_c   1.000
_cell.angle_alpha   90.00
_cell.angle_beta   90.00
_cell.angle_gamma   90.00
#
_symmetry.space_group_name_H-M   'P 1'
#
loop_
_entity.id
_entity.type
_entity.pdbx_description
1 polymer ?
#
loop_
_entity_poly.entity_id
_entity_poly.type
_entity_poly.pdbx_seq_one_letter_code
_entity_poly.pdbx_strand_id
1 'polypeptide(L)'
;MTVFTPKFGMGASVLRREDQAFITGLGRYTDDIQPAGLLHGYVLRSPVAKASFTVGSTEAAKAASGVHLVLTGADLAHLGKLKSGVMQRQPDGTKAPTRDIPV
;
A
#
# COMPACT_ATOMS: atom_id res chain seq x y z
N MET A 1 -30.29 -36.48 -18.06
CA MET A 1 -28.86 -36.73 -17.78
C MET A 1 -28.57 -36.12 -16.42
N THR A 2 -28.53 -36.92 -15.36
CA THR A 2 -28.36 -36.42 -13.99
C THR A 2 -26.88 -36.15 -13.77
N VAL A 3 -26.49 -34.88 -13.69
CA VAL A 3 -25.11 -34.49 -13.38
C VAL A 3 -24.90 -34.78 -11.88
N PHE A 4 -24.10 -35.79 -11.59
CA PHE A 4 -23.71 -36.11 -10.21
C PHE A 4 -22.67 -35.08 -9.76
N THR A 5 -23.09 -34.12 -8.93
CA THR A 5 -22.16 -33.13 -8.37
C THR A 5 -21.17 -33.85 -7.46
N PRO A 6 -19.86 -33.81 -7.75
CA PRO A 6 -18.87 -34.49 -6.92
C PRO A 6 -18.81 -33.86 -5.53
N LYS A 7 -18.52 -34.67 -4.50
CA LYS A 7 -18.37 -34.19 -3.11
C LYS A 7 -17.08 -33.39 -2.90
N PHE A 8 -16.02 -33.70 -3.67
CA PHE A 8 -14.72 -33.04 -3.61
C PHE A 8 -14.14 -32.85 -5.02
N GLY A 9 -13.26 -31.86 -5.19
CA GLY A 9 -12.51 -31.64 -6.43
C GLY A 9 -13.18 -30.65 -7.40
N MET A 10 -12.70 -30.67 -8.64
CA MET A 10 -13.18 -29.76 -9.70
C MET A 10 -14.67 -29.99 -9.96
N GLY A 11 -15.46 -28.90 -9.92
CA GLY A 11 -16.92 -28.96 -10.12
C GLY A 11 -17.74 -29.26 -8.86
N ALA A 12 -17.11 -29.45 -7.69
CA ALA A 12 -17.80 -29.60 -6.41
C ALA A 12 -18.10 -28.24 -5.77
N SER A 13 -19.30 -28.07 -5.19
CA SER A 13 -19.67 -26.91 -4.38
C SER A 13 -19.15 -27.07 -2.94
N VAL A 14 -17.84 -26.93 -2.75
CA VAL A 14 -17.20 -27.04 -1.44
C VAL A 14 -17.33 -25.74 -0.63
N LEU A 15 -17.40 -25.87 0.69
CA LEU A 15 -17.25 -24.74 1.61
C LEU A 15 -15.80 -24.26 1.61
N ARG A 16 -15.58 -22.97 1.87
CA ARG A 16 -14.24 -22.41 1.86
C ARG A 16 -13.47 -22.85 3.09
N ARG A 17 -12.17 -23.10 2.92
CA ARG A 17 -11.32 -23.58 4.03
C ARG A 17 -11.00 -22.47 5.03
N GLU A 18 -10.86 -21.26 4.51
CA GLU A 18 -10.46 -20.08 5.27
C GLU A 18 -11.61 -19.46 6.08
N ASP A 19 -12.87 -19.84 5.81
CA ASP A 19 -14.06 -19.29 6.47
C ASP A 19 -13.95 -19.36 7.99
N GLN A 20 -13.54 -20.51 8.54
CA GLN A 20 -13.44 -20.69 9.98
C GLN A 20 -12.57 -19.63 10.64
N ALA A 21 -11.43 -19.26 10.03
CA ALA A 21 -10.55 -18.25 10.59
C ALA A 21 -11.19 -16.85 10.52
N PHE A 22 -11.81 -16.51 9.40
CA PHE A 22 -12.41 -15.19 9.20
C PHE A 22 -13.64 -14.95 10.05
N ILE A 23 -14.56 -15.92 10.15
CA ILE A 23 -15.81 -15.75 10.90
C ILE A 23 -15.64 -15.83 12.42
N THR A 24 -14.46 -16.26 12.88
CA THR A 24 -14.13 -16.34 14.32
C THR A 24 -13.12 -15.27 14.77
N GLY A 25 -12.73 -14.35 13.88
CA GLY A 25 -11.73 -13.32 14.21
C GLY A 25 -10.31 -13.85 14.39
N LEU A 26 -10.03 -15.06 13.87
CA LEU A 26 -8.69 -15.66 13.84
C LEU A 26 -7.94 -15.39 12.51
N GLY A 27 -8.56 -14.64 11.60
CA GLY A 27 -7.85 -14.06 10.45
C GLY A 27 -6.74 -13.11 10.95
N ARG A 28 -5.65 -13.02 10.18
CA ARG A 28 -4.52 -12.14 10.52
C ARG A 28 -4.13 -11.29 9.32
N TYR A 29 -4.36 -9.99 9.45
CA TYR A 29 -4.07 -8.96 8.46
C TYR A 29 -2.85 -8.16 8.89
N THR A 30 -2.41 -7.22 8.04
CA THR A 30 -1.19 -6.43 8.27
C THR A 30 -1.24 -5.62 9.56
N ASP A 31 -2.41 -5.11 9.93
CA ASP A 31 -2.60 -4.28 11.13
C ASP A 31 -2.71 -5.09 12.43
N ASP A 32 -2.92 -6.42 12.33
CA ASP A 32 -2.96 -7.32 13.48
C ASP A 32 -1.55 -7.70 13.97
N ILE A 33 -0.50 -7.24 13.28
CA ILE A 33 0.89 -7.61 13.54
C ILE A 33 1.52 -6.61 14.52
N GLN A 34 1.80 -7.06 15.75
CA GLN A 34 2.37 -6.24 16.82
C GLN A 34 3.73 -6.77 17.31
N PRO A 35 4.84 -6.51 16.59
CA PRO A 35 6.17 -6.85 17.07
C PRO A 35 6.59 -5.95 18.23
N ALA A 36 7.53 -6.41 19.04
CA ALA A 36 8.10 -5.59 20.11
C ALA A 36 8.74 -4.32 19.54
N GLY A 37 8.40 -3.16 20.11
CA GLY A 37 8.91 -1.86 19.66
C GLY A 37 8.26 -1.29 18.38
N LEU A 38 7.09 -1.81 17.98
CA LEU A 38 6.34 -1.26 16.84
C LEU A 38 6.08 0.25 17.01
N LEU A 39 6.44 1.03 15.99
CA LEU A 39 6.09 2.45 15.87
C LEU A 39 4.93 2.62 14.88
N HIS A 40 4.12 3.66 15.10
CA HIS A 40 3.05 4.04 14.19
C HIS A 40 3.50 5.18 13.28
N GLY A 41 3.22 5.05 11.98
CA GLY A 41 3.50 6.09 10.99
C GLY A 41 2.22 6.85 10.62
N TYR A 42 2.36 8.15 10.39
CA TYR A 42 1.29 8.99 9.84
C TYR A 42 1.82 9.81 8.66
N VAL A 43 1.03 9.88 7.59
CA VAL A 43 1.37 10.67 6.39
C VAL A 43 0.52 11.94 6.38
N LEU A 44 1.16 13.09 6.58
CA LEU A 44 0.52 14.38 6.36
C LEU A 44 0.38 14.65 4.85
N ARG A 45 -0.85 14.84 4.38
CA ARG A 45 -1.16 15.06 2.97
C ARG A 45 -1.41 16.53 2.68
N SER A 46 -1.18 16.93 1.42
CA SER A 46 -1.51 18.28 0.95
C SER A 46 -3.00 18.58 1.15
N PRO A 47 -3.37 19.73 1.73
CA PRO A 47 -4.76 20.17 1.83
C PRO A 47 -5.29 20.78 0.53
N VAL A 48 -4.42 20.97 -0.47
CA VAL A 48 -4.75 21.62 -1.74
C VAL A 48 -4.42 20.70 -2.92
N ALA A 49 -5.24 20.75 -3.96
CA ALA A 49 -5.10 19.87 -5.12
C ALA A 49 -3.83 20.15 -5.95
N LYS A 50 -3.39 21.41 -6.05
CA LYS A 50 -2.20 21.81 -6.80
C LYS A 50 -1.58 23.08 -6.20
N ALA A 51 -0.36 22.96 -5.68
CA ALA A 51 0.43 24.09 -5.20
C ALA A 51 1.92 23.75 -5.21
N SER A 52 2.78 24.76 -5.29
CA SER A 52 4.13 24.69 -4.75
C SER A 52 4.08 25.11 -3.28
N PHE A 53 4.84 24.43 -2.43
CA PHE A 53 4.94 24.77 -1.02
C PHE A 53 6.34 24.49 -0.51
N THR A 54 6.68 25.11 0.62
CA THR A 54 7.89 24.84 1.38
C THR A 54 7.48 24.46 2.80
N VAL A 55 8.24 23.57 3.43
CA VAL A 55 8.03 23.21 4.83
C VAL A 55 8.83 24.19 5.67
N GLY A 56 8.15 25.08 6.42
CA GLY A 56 8.81 26.11 7.21
C GLY A 56 9.57 25.58 8.42
N SER A 57 8.92 24.73 9.23
CA SER A 57 9.55 24.08 10.39
C SER A 57 8.87 22.75 10.72
N THR A 58 9.65 21.81 11.22
CA THR A 58 9.18 20.52 11.77
C THR A 58 9.48 20.38 13.26
N GLU A 59 10.07 21.41 13.89
CA GLU A 59 10.64 21.31 15.24
C GLU A 59 9.57 21.06 16.31
N ALA A 60 8.41 21.72 16.20
CA ALA A 60 7.31 21.47 17.12
C ALA A 60 6.79 20.02 17.05
N ALA A 61 6.76 19.44 15.85
CA ALA A 61 6.36 18.04 15.67
C ALA A 61 7.42 17.08 16.22
N LYS A 62 8.71 17.35 15.98
CA LYS A 62 9.82 16.55 16.52
C LYS A 62 9.89 16.60 18.05
N ALA A 63 9.54 17.73 18.65
CA ALA A 63 9.55 17.90 20.10
C ALA A 63 8.32 17.31 20.82
N ALA A 64 7.31 16.86 20.08
CA ALA A 64 6.10 16.29 20.68
C ALA A 64 6.39 14.93 21.33
N SER A 65 5.79 14.69 22.50
CA SER A 65 5.94 13.44 23.23
C SER A 65 5.50 12.24 22.38
N GLY A 66 6.35 11.21 22.31
CA GLY A 66 6.09 9.98 21.54
C GLY A 66 6.43 10.07 20.05
N VAL A 67 6.87 11.23 19.55
CA VAL A 67 7.39 11.34 18.18
C VAL A 67 8.85 10.89 18.15
N HIS A 68 9.12 9.82 17.41
CA HIS A 68 10.47 9.29 17.23
C HIS A 68 11.16 9.82 15.98
N LEU A 69 10.39 10.23 14.97
CA LEU A 69 10.92 10.64 13.67
C LEU A 69 9.92 11.53 12.92
N VAL A 70 10.42 12.56 12.26
CA VAL A 70 9.67 13.36 11.27
C VAL A 70 10.51 13.42 10.00
N LEU A 71 9.94 12.95 8.89
CA LEU A 71 10.58 12.98 7.57
C LEU A 71 9.84 13.94 6.64
N THR A 72 10.61 14.65 5.83
CA THR A 72 10.14 15.52 4.75
C THR A 72 10.70 15.07 3.41
N GLY A 73 10.25 15.70 2.31
CA GLY A 73 10.82 15.44 0.99
C GLY A 73 12.33 15.70 0.91
N ALA A 74 12.88 16.61 1.74
CA ALA A 74 14.31 16.89 1.78
C ALA A 74 15.12 15.69 2.30
N ASP A 75 14.59 14.99 3.32
CA ASP A 75 15.25 13.84 3.93
C ASP A 75 15.31 12.63 2.98
N LEU A 76 14.37 12.56 2.04
CA LEU A 76 14.23 11.46 1.07
C LEU A 76 14.86 11.76 -0.29
N ALA A 77 15.45 12.95 -0.50
CA ALA A 77 15.97 13.37 -1.81
C ALA A 77 17.02 12.40 -2.39
N HIS A 78 17.79 11.76 -1.52
CA HIS A 78 18.81 10.77 -1.88
C HIS A 78 18.25 9.48 -2.47
N LEU A 79 16.98 9.14 -2.24
CA LEU A 79 16.32 7.95 -2.81
C LEU A 79 15.98 8.13 -4.30
N GLY A 80 16.02 9.36 -4.81
CA GLY A 80 15.64 9.70 -6.18
C GLY A 80 14.14 9.57 -6.44
N LYS A 81 13.76 9.78 -7.70
CA LYS A 81 12.34 9.68 -8.13
C LYS A 81 11.92 8.23 -8.29
N LEU A 82 10.66 7.93 -7.99
CA LEU A 82 10.05 6.65 -8.33
C LEU A 82 10.06 6.48 -9.86
N LYS A 83 10.82 5.50 -10.36
CA LYS A 83 10.89 5.19 -11.79
C LYS A 83 9.87 4.11 -12.12
N SER A 84 8.85 4.42 -12.91
CA SER A 84 7.99 3.40 -13.49
C SER A 84 8.77 2.67 -14.60
N GLY A 85 9.27 1.47 -14.28
CA GLY A 85 10.17 0.72 -15.16
C GLY A 85 9.47 -0.11 -16.25
N VAL A 86 8.15 -0.29 -16.16
CA VAL A 86 7.39 -1.17 -17.05
C VAL A 86 6.40 -0.38 -17.87
N MET A 87 6.80 -0.06 -19.10
CA MET A 87 5.89 0.30 -20.18
C MET A 87 5.78 -0.90 -21.10
N GLN A 88 4.67 -1.63 -21.01
CA GLN A 88 4.40 -2.70 -21.96
C GLN A 88 4.34 -2.11 -23.38
N ARG A 89 4.88 -2.85 -24.37
CA ARG A 89 4.63 -2.50 -25.76
C ARG A 89 3.14 -2.66 -26.01
N GLN A 90 2.55 -1.66 -26.65
CA GLN A 90 1.18 -1.76 -27.13
C GLN A 90 1.09 -2.87 -28.19
N PRO A 91 -0.12 -3.40 -28.46
CA PRO A 91 -0.32 -4.41 -29.52
C PRO A 91 0.18 -3.97 -30.91
N ASP A 92 0.25 -2.67 -31.16
CA ASP A 92 0.80 -2.07 -32.40
C ASP A 92 2.35 -1.91 -32.38
N GLY A 93 3.02 -2.39 -31.32
CA GLY A 93 4.47 -2.33 -31.13
C GLY A 93 5.00 -1.00 -30.58
N THR A 94 4.16 0.03 -30.45
CA THR A 94 4.55 1.34 -29.92
C THR A 94 4.73 1.32 -28.41
N LYS A 95 5.45 2.30 -27.87
CA LYS A 95 5.50 2.57 -26.43
C LYS A 95 4.63 3.79 -26.15
N ALA A 96 3.72 3.71 -25.19
CA ALA A 96 2.96 4.87 -24.77
C ALA A 96 3.90 5.97 -24.24
N PRO A 97 3.64 7.25 -24.53
CA PRO A 97 4.50 8.34 -24.08
C PRO A 97 4.47 8.42 -22.55
N THR A 98 5.65 8.42 -21.92
CA THR A 98 5.76 8.63 -20.48
C THR A 98 5.57 10.12 -20.18
N ARG A 99 4.65 10.43 -19.27
CA ARG A 99 4.62 11.73 -18.60
C ARG A 99 5.36 11.57 -17.28
N ASP A 100 6.22 12.53 -16.95
CA ASP A 100 6.79 12.61 -15.61
C ASP A 100 5.65 12.84 -14.63
N ILE A 101 5.33 11.82 -13.84
CA ILE A 101 4.38 11.93 -12.73
C ILE A 101 5.21 12.41 -11.55
N PRO A 102 5.00 13.63 -11.03
CA PRO A 102 5.63 14.03 -9.79
C PRO A 102 5.12 13.11 -8.68
N VAL A 103 6.06 12.59 -7.89
CA VAL A 103 5.76 12.03 -6.57
C VAL A 103 5.55 13.20 -5.62
#